data_AF-A0A3C0Y5C4-F1
#
_entry.id   AF-A0A3C0Y5C4-F1
#
_cell.length_a   1.000
_cell.length_b   1.000
_cell.length_c   1.000
_cell.angle_alpha   90.00
_cell.angle_beta   90.00
_cell.angle_gamma   90.00
#
_symmetry.space_group_name_H-M   'P 1'
#
loop_
_entity.id
_entity.type
_entity.pdbx_description
1 polymer ?
#
loop_
_entity_poly.entity_id
_entity_poly.type
_entity_poly.pdbx_seq_one_letter_code
_entity_poly.pdbx_strand_id
1 'polypeptide(L)'
;PYKKIYYNWKSGKAEKCTFCYPRIEAGQPTVCSETCVGRIRYLGVVLYDADRIQEAASVEDDKDLYQAQLDIFLNPHDPKVIEQARADGIPEAWLEGARRSPVYKMAVEWKVALPLHPEYRTLPMVWYVPPLSPITSAANAG
;
A
#
# COMPACT_ATOMS: atom_id res chain seq x y z
N PRO A 1 13.71 -7.38 2.82
CA PRO A 1 14.15 -6.58 4.00
C PRO A 1 13.30 -6.76 5.28
N TYR A 2 11.96 -6.81 5.19
CA TYR A 2 11.04 -6.84 6.34
C TYR A 2 10.95 -8.14 7.16
N LYS A 3 11.75 -9.17 6.83
CA LYS A 3 11.73 -10.50 7.49
C LYS A 3 10.31 -11.10 7.63
N LYS A 4 9.50 -10.97 6.56
CA LYS A 4 8.10 -11.47 6.49
C LYS A 4 7.94 -12.83 5.79
N ILE A 5 9.05 -13.49 5.51
CA ILE A 5 9.10 -14.88 5.03
C ILE A 5 9.61 -15.72 6.18
N TYR A 6 8.89 -16.79 6.50
CA TYR A 6 9.16 -17.66 7.65
C TYR A 6 9.44 -19.08 7.14
N TYR A 7 10.45 -19.73 7.70
CA TYR A 7 10.78 -21.11 7.34
C TYR A 7 9.96 -22.10 8.17
N ASN A 8 9.28 -23.02 7.50
CA ASN A 8 8.57 -24.12 8.14
C ASN A 8 9.52 -25.33 8.26
N TRP A 9 10.01 -25.57 9.48
CA TRP A 9 10.95 -26.64 9.79
C TRP A 9 10.41 -28.05 9.56
N LYS A 10 9.08 -28.24 9.51
CA LYS A 10 8.44 -29.54 9.26
C LYS A 10 8.31 -29.83 7.77
N SER A 11 7.84 -28.87 6.98
CA SER A 11 7.68 -29.04 5.53
C SER A 11 9.00 -28.81 4.77
N GLY A 12 9.97 -28.18 5.40
CA GLY A 12 11.24 -27.79 4.80
C GLY A 12 11.12 -26.62 3.82
N LYS A 13 9.99 -25.89 3.82
CA LYS A 13 9.67 -24.83 2.85
C LYS A 13 9.50 -23.48 3.54
N ALA A 14 9.78 -22.41 2.80
CA ALA A 14 9.49 -21.06 3.24
C ALA A 14 8.03 -20.68 2.92
N GLU A 15 7.37 -20.02 3.85
CA GLU A 15 5.98 -19.57 3.78
C GLU A 15 5.91 -18.08 4.11
N LYS A 16 4.84 -17.41 3.66
CA LYS A 16 4.66 -15.97 3.85
C LYS A 16 3.19 -15.59 3.88
N CYS A 17 2.92 -14.34 4.25
CA CYS A 17 1.61 -13.73 4.05
C CYS A 17 1.17 -13.88 2.58
N THR A 18 -0.04 -14.42 2.40
CA THR A 18 -0.69 -14.64 1.10
C THR A 18 -1.68 -13.53 0.74
N PHE A 19 -1.72 -12.47 1.56
CA PHE A 19 -2.70 -11.39 1.46
C PHE A 19 -4.16 -11.88 1.45
N CYS A 20 -4.41 -13.08 2.00
CA CYS A 20 -5.72 -13.73 1.96
C CYS A 20 -6.32 -13.79 0.54
N TYR A 21 -5.51 -14.11 -0.48
CA TYR A 21 -5.97 -14.13 -1.88
C TYR A 21 -7.31 -14.85 -2.11
N PRO A 22 -7.65 -15.99 -1.46
CA PRO A 22 -8.96 -16.63 -1.68
C PRO A 22 -10.15 -15.77 -1.27
N ARG A 23 -9.95 -14.83 -0.33
CA ARG A 23 -10.97 -13.85 0.09
C ARG A 23 -10.98 -12.65 -0.84
N ILE A 24 -9.81 -12.12 -1.19
CA ILE A 24 -9.66 -10.96 -2.07
C ILE A 24 -10.25 -11.23 -3.46
N GLU A 25 -10.05 -12.44 -4.01
CA GLU A 25 -10.63 -12.87 -5.29
C GLU A 25 -12.17 -12.84 -5.29
N ALA A 26 -12.79 -13.00 -4.12
CA ALA A 26 -14.23 -12.89 -3.91
C ALA A 26 -14.67 -11.50 -3.42
N GLY A 27 -13.79 -10.49 -3.45
CA GLY A 27 -14.09 -9.13 -3.00
C GLY A 27 -14.20 -8.97 -1.47
N GLN A 28 -13.77 -9.96 -0.70
CA GLN A 28 -13.78 -9.90 0.75
C GLN A 28 -12.48 -9.32 1.32
N PRO A 29 -12.51 -8.65 2.48
CA PRO A 29 -11.31 -8.17 3.16
C PRO A 29 -10.39 -9.32 3.59
N THR A 30 -9.12 -8.98 3.81
CA THR A 30 -8.21 -9.90 4.50
C THR A 30 -8.68 -10.15 5.94
N VAL A 31 -8.40 -11.34 6.48
CA VAL A 31 -8.83 -11.70 7.86
C VAL A 31 -8.34 -10.66 8.86
N CYS A 32 -7.07 -10.26 8.77
CA CYS A 32 -6.49 -9.33 9.71
C CYS A 32 -6.99 -7.88 9.55
N SER A 33 -7.54 -7.51 8.39
CA SER A 33 -8.26 -6.24 8.20
C SER A 33 -9.69 -6.31 8.74
N GLU A 34 -10.42 -7.37 8.44
CA GLU A 34 -11.81 -7.59 8.90
C GLU A 34 -11.90 -7.67 10.42
N THR A 35 -10.98 -8.40 11.07
CA THR A 35 -10.99 -8.59 12.52
C THR A 35 -10.24 -7.49 13.27
N CYS A 36 -9.92 -6.37 12.62
CA CYS A 36 -9.19 -5.27 13.27
C CYS A 36 -10.11 -4.51 14.24
N VAL A 37 -10.02 -4.84 15.54
CA VAL A 37 -10.83 -4.21 16.61
C VAL A 37 -10.71 -2.69 16.62
N GLY A 38 -9.51 -2.16 16.40
CA GLY A 38 -9.26 -0.71 16.37
C GLY A 38 -9.80 -0.01 15.11
N ARG A 39 -10.28 -0.76 14.10
CA ARG A 39 -10.82 -0.23 12.84
C ARG A 39 -9.84 0.69 12.09
N ILE A 40 -8.54 0.41 12.22
CA ILE A 40 -7.46 1.24 11.66
C ILE A 40 -6.92 0.73 10.31
N ARG A 41 -7.47 -0.37 9.79
CA ARG A 41 -6.98 -1.00 8.56
C ARG A 41 -7.93 -0.71 7.41
N TYR A 42 -7.39 -0.09 6.36
CA TYR A 42 -8.11 0.25 5.15
C TYR A 42 -7.52 -0.56 3.99
N LEU A 43 -8.39 -1.10 3.14
CA LEU A 43 -8.03 -1.79 1.91
C LEU A 43 -8.62 -0.99 0.74
N GLY A 44 -7.86 -0.83 -0.32
CA GLY A 44 -8.25 -0.05 -1.49
C GLY A 44 -7.32 -0.33 -2.66
N VAL A 45 -7.86 -0.23 -3.87
CA VAL A 45 -7.09 -0.43 -5.10
C VAL A 45 -6.21 0.79 -5.34
N VAL A 46 -4.99 0.58 -5.82
CA VAL A 46 -4.09 1.61 -6.32
C VAL A 46 -3.63 1.15 -7.69
N LEU A 47 -3.87 1.97 -8.72
CA LEU A 47 -3.32 1.75 -10.05
C LEU A 47 -1.88 2.26 -10.06
N TYR A 48 -0.96 1.53 -10.67
CA TYR A 48 0.44 1.94 -10.77
C TYR A 48 1.03 1.58 -12.13
N ASP A 49 2.01 2.37 -12.56
CA ASP A 49 2.79 2.11 -13.77
C ASP A 49 3.91 1.10 -13.46
N ALA A 50 3.79 -0.11 -14.02
CA ALA A 50 4.74 -1.19 -13.78
C ALA A 50 6.08 -0.95 -14.49
N ASP A 51 6.10 -0.26 -15.62
CA ASP A 51 7.31 -0.01 -16.42
C ASP A 51 8.24 0.99 -15.71
N ARG A 52 7.69 1.83 -14.84
CA ARG A 52 8.44 2.82 -14.05
C ARG A 52 8.91 2.32 -12.68
N ILE A 53 8.71 1.04 -12.34
CA ILE A 53 9.13 0.47 -11.04
C ILE A 53 10.65 0.57 -10.85
N GLN A 54 11.44 0.19 -11.86
CA GLN A 54 12.89 0.21 -11.74
C GLN A 54 13.41 1.64 -11.55
N GLU A 55 12.91 2.58 -12.37
CA GLU A 55 13.22 4.00 -12.28
C GLU A 55 12.99 4.49 -10.84
N ALA A 56 11.77 4.30 -10.32
CA ALA A 56 11.39 4.77 -8.99
C ALA A 56 12.21 4.12 -7.87
N ALA A 57 12.48 2.82 -7.93
CA ALA A 57 13.26 2.12 -6.92
C ALA A 57 14.77 2.46 -6.95
N SER A 58 15.26 3.00 -8.08
CA SER A 58 16.67 3.27 -8.33
C SER A 58 17.11 4.73 -8.16
N VAL A 59 16.22 5.64 -7.74
CA VAL A 59 16.57 7.05 -7.46
C VAL A 59 17.76 7.16 -6.51
N GLU A 60 18.68 8.08 -6.76
CA GLU A 60 19.97 8.11 -6.08
C GLU A 60 19.81 8.39 -4.57
N ASP A 61 19.13 9.48 -4.21
CA ASP A 61 18.82 9.82 -2.82
C ASP A 61 17.68 8.95 -2.28
N ASP A 62 17.89 8.31 -1.14
CA ASP A 62 16.89 7.46 -0.51
C ASP A 62 15.69 8.24 0.04
N LYS A 63 15.86 9.55 0.30
CA LYS A 63 14.77 10.45 0.72
C LYS A 63 13.77 10.73 -0.38
N ASP A 64 14.17 10.56 -1.65
CA ASP A 64 13.30 10.77 -2.81
C ASP A 64 12.40 9.55 -3.10
N LEU A 65 12.71 8.38 -2.53
CA LEU A 65 11.97 7.12 -2.78
C LEU A 65 10.48 7.22 -2.44
N TYR A 66 10.11 7.99 -1.41
CA TYR A 66 8.72 8.23 -1.06
C TYR A 66 7.96 8.92 -2.21
N GLN A 67 8.53 10.00 -2.74
CA GLN A 67 7.90 10.75 -3.82
C GLN A 67 7.95 9.96 -5.13
N ALA A 68 9.06 9.29 -5.42
CA ALA A 68 9.19 8.43 -6.59
C ALA A 68 8.14 7.30 -6.61
N GLN A 69 7.81 6.72 -5.47
CA GLN A 69 6.72 5.73 -5.39
C GLN A 69 5.33 6.35 -5.62
N LEU A 70 5.08 7.57 -5.11
CA LEU A 70 3.83 8.28 -5.38
C LEU A 70 3.69 8.63 -6.86
N ASP A 71 4.78 8.98 -7.54
CA ASP A 71 4.79 9.42 -8.94
C ASP A 71 4.48 8.30 -9.94
N ILE A 72 4.57 7.03 -9.50
CA ILE A 72 4.13 5.88 -10.30
C ILE A 72 2.71 5.43 -9.96
N PHE A 73 2.06 6.01 -8.94
CA PHE A 73 0.64 5.78 -8.69
C PHE A 73 -0.21 6.64 -9.62
N LEU A 74 -1.15 5.99 -10.30
CA LEU A 74 -1.95 6.59 -11.35
C LEU A 74 -3.28 7.12 -10.81
N ASN A 75 -3.73 8.26 -11.33
CA ASN A 75 -5.00 8.86 -10.95
C ASN A 75 -6.18 8.04 -11.51
N PRO A 76 -7.01 7.40 -10.67
CA PRO A 76 -8.11 6.55 -11.14
C PRO A 76 -9.29 7.35 -11.74
N HIS A 77 -9.25 8.69 -11.67
CA HIS A 77 -10.23 9.59 -12.28
C HIS A 77 -9.76 10.19 -13.61
N ASP A 78 -8.49 10.00 -14.00
CA ASP A 78 -7.98 10.50 -15.26
C ASP A 78 -8.52 9.65 -16.43
N PRO A 79 -9.24 10.23 -17.41
CA PRO A 79 -9.75 9.50 -18.57
C PRO A 79 -8.67 8.72 -19.32
N LYS A 80 -7.43 9.22 -19.40
CA LYS A 80 -6.32 8.54 -20.08
C LYS A 80 -5.86 7.31 -19.31
N VAL A 81 -5.77 7.40 -17.98
CA VAL A 81 -5.45 6.26 -17.12
C VAL A 81 -6.54 5.20 -17.22
N ILE A 82 -7.81 5.61 -17.26
CA ILE A 82 -8.95 4.69 -17.39
C ILE A 82 -8.91 3.97 -18.74
N GLU A 83 -8.66 4.69 -19.83
CA GLU A 83 -8.52 4.11 -21.17
C GLU A 83 -7.36 3.11 -21.22
N GLN A 84 -6.19 3.51 -20.72
CA GLN A 84 -5.00 2.65 -20.67
C GLN A 84 -5.23 1.40 -19.81
N ALA A 85 -5.80 1.56 -18.62
CA ALA A 85 -6.07 0.42 -17.74
C ALA A 85 -7.06 -0.58 -18.37
N ARG A 86 -8.02 -0.12 -19.18
CA ARG A 86 -8.89 -1.01 -19.95
C ARG A 86 -8.12 -1.73 -21.07
N ALA A 87 -7.22 -1.03 -21.76
CA ALA A 87 -6.35 -1.63 -22.77
C ALA A 87 -5.43 -2.70 -22.16
N ASP A 88 -4.97 -2.49 -20.93
CA ASP A 88 -4.14 -3.43 -20.16
C ASP A 88 -4.95 -4.57 -19.50
N GLY A 89 -6.27 -4.62 -19.72
CA GLY A 89 -7.14 -5.70 -19.26
C GLY A 89 -7.59 -5.61 -17.80
N ILE A 90 -7.49 -4.43 -17.16
CA ILE A 90 -8.00 -4.22 -15.80
C ILE A 90 -9.54 -4.26 -15.81
N PRO A 91 -10.19 -5.15 -15.05
CA PRO A 91 -11.65 -5.23 -15.05
C PRO A 91 -12.31 -3.97 -14.48
N GLU A 92 -13.48 -3.59 -14.99
CA GLU A 92 -14.18 -2.37 -14.55
C GLU A 92 -14.47 -2.36 -13.04
N ALA A 93 -14.73 -3.52 -12.43
CA ALA A 93 -14.90 -3.62 -10.98
C ALA A 93 -13.66 -3.15 -10.19
N TRP A 94 -12.46 -3.37 -10.71
CA TRP A 94 -11.21 -2.88 -10.11
C TRP A 94 -11.03 -1.37 -10.34
N LEU A 95 -11.42 -0.85 -11.50
CA LEU A 95 -11.41 0.59 -11.78
C LEU A 95 -12.38 1.34 -10.85
N GLU A 96 -13.58 0.80 -10.63
CA GLU A 96 -14.52 1.32 -9.63
C GLU A 96 -13.94 1.27 -8.22
N GLY A 97 -13.27 0.16 -7.86
CA GLY A 97 -12.55 0.02 -6.60
C GLY A 97 -11.45 1.07 -6.43
N ALA A 98 -10.74 1.41 -7.50
CA ALA A 98 -9.69 2.42 -7.51
C ALA A 98 -10.26 3.84 -7.32
N ARG A 99 -11.33 4.19 -8.05
CA ARG A 99 -12.04 5.48 -7.90
C ARG A 99 -12.58 5.72 -6.48
N ARG A 100 -12.84 4.65 -5.73
CA ARG A 100 -13.38 4.70 -4.35
C ARG A 100 -12.35 4.34 -3.29
N SER A 101 -11.07 4.24 -3.65
CA SER A 101 -10.02 3.70 -2.80
C SER A 101 -9.72 4.61 -1.60
N PRO A 102 -9.94 4.15 -0.35
CA PRO A 102 -9.49 4.91 0.81
C PRO A 102 -7.96 4.98 0.90
N VAL A 103 -7.26 4.00 0.33
CA VAL A 103 -5.79 3.95 0.31
C VAL A 103 -5.24 5.04 -0.61
N TYR A 104 -5.80 5.22 -1.81
CA TYR A 104 -5.40 6.29 -2.72
C TYR A 104 -5.60 7.68 -2.08
N LYS A 105 -6.75 7.89 -1.42
CA LYS A 105 -7.02 9.13 -0.69
C LYS A 105 -5.99 9.40 0.40
N MET A 106 -5.69 8.42 1.26
CA MET A 106 -4.76 8.60 2.36
C MET A 106 -3.30 8.79 1.90
N ALA A 107 -2.87 8.06 0.87
CA ALA A 107 -1.49 8.09 0.38
C ALA A 107 -1.22 9.28 -0.56
N VAL A 108 -2.09 9.50 -1.56
CA VAL A 108 -1.85 10.44 -2.66
C VAL A 108 -2.53 11.79 -2.42
N GLU A 109 -3.82 11.80 -2.11
CA GLU A 109 -4.59 13.06 -1.98
C GLU A 109 -4.28 13.80 -0.67
N TRP A 110 -4.38 13.10 0.46
CA TRP A 110 -4.24 13.68 1.79
C TRP A 110 -2.81 13.63 2.33
N LYS A 111 -1.97 12.77 1.75
CA LYS A 111 -0.56 12.58 2.14
C LYS A 111 -0.38 12.32 3.64
N VAL A 112 -1.28 11.53 4.23
CA VAL A 112 -1.25 11.16 5.65
C VAL A 112 -0.71 9.75 5.88
N ALA A 113 -0.74 8.88 4.86
CA ALA A 113 -0.12 7.56 4.90
C ALA A 113 1.29 7.63 4.31
N LEU A 114 2.25 6.97 4.96
CA LEU A 114 3.65 6.90 4.56
C LEU A 114 4.12 5.45 4.42
N PRO A 115 5.03 5.14 3.48
CA PRO A 115 5.55 3.79 3.31
C PRO A 115 6.42 3.36 4.49
N LEU A 116 6.43 2.05 4.80
CA LEU A 116 7.32 1.49 5.81
C LEU A 116 8.71 1.24 5.23
N HIS A 117 9.71 1.96 5.71
CA HIS A 117 11.11 1.85 5.27
C HIS A 117 11.26 1.94 3.73
N PRO A 118 10.96 3.10 3.11
CA PRO A 118 11.12 3.27 1.67
C PRO A 118 12.57 3.08 1.20
N GLU A 119 13.57 3.37 2.03
CA GLU A 119 15.00 3.24 1.77
C GLU A 119 15.43 1.80 1.43
N TYR A 120 14.58 0.81 1.71
CA TYR A 120 14.81 -0.57 1.28
C TYR A 120 14.55 -0.81 -0.21
N ARG A 121 14.04 0.18 -0.95
CA ARG A 121 13.87 0.17 -2.41
C ARG A 121 12.99 -0.97 -2.93
N THR A 122 12.08 -1.47 -2.09
CA THR A 122 11.11 -2.51 -2.47
C THR A 122 9.75 -1.98 -2.88
N LEU A 123 9.56 -0.65 -2.86
CA LEU A 123 8.28 0.03 -3.11
C LEU A 123 7.10 -0.63 -2.35
N PRO A 124 7.11 -0.60 -1.01
CA PRO A 124 6.15 -1.34 -0.20
C PRO A 124 4.71 -0.87 -0.43
N MET A 125 3.74 -1.80 -0.44
CA MET A 125 2.32 -1.50 -0.66
C MET A 125 1.46 -1.56 0.62
N VAL A 126 2.10 -1.64 1.79
CA VAL A 126 1.44 -1.49 3.10
C VAL A 126 1.99 -0.24 3.77
N TRP A 127 1.13 0.77 3.90
CA TRP A 127 1.47 2.12 4.36
C TRP A 127 0.83 2.41 5.71
N TYR A 128 1.38 3.39 6.43
CA TYR A 128 1.01 3.69 7.82
C TYR A 128 0.74 5.17 7.99
N VAL A 129 -0.32 5.50 8.74
CA VAL A 129 -0.52 6.86 9.25
C VAL A 129 0.25 6.98 10.57
N PRO A 130 1.18 7.93 10.71
CA PRO A 130 1.91 8.14 11.97
C PRO A 130 0.95 8.42 13.14
N PRO A 131 1.18 7.85 14.33
CA PRO A 131 0.34 8.12 15.49
C PRO A 131 0.61 9.54 16.03
N LEU A 132 -0.41 10.13 16.65
CA LEU A 132 -0.22 11.27 17.54
C LEU A 132 0.15 10.75 18.94
N SER A 133 1.11 11.41 19.58
CA SER A 133 1.51 11.11 20.97
C SER A 133 1.03 12.23 21.90
N PRO A 134 0.76 11.94 23.19
CA PRO A 134 0.45 12.97 24.18
C PRO A 134 1.52 14.07 24.23
N ILE A 135 1.10 15.30 24.55
CA ILE A 135 2.01 16.43 24.72
C ILE A 135 2.86 16.17 25.99
N THR A 136 4.15 15.94 25.81
CA THR A 136 5.09 15.57 26.88
C THR A 136 5.19 16.61 28.00
N SER A 137 5.00 17.91 27.69
CA SER A 137 5.01 18.98 28.69
C SER A 137 3.83 18.92 29.66
N ALA A 138 2.66 18.42 29.23
CA ALA A 138 1.51 18.22 30.12
C ALA A 138 1.65 16.95 30.97
N ALA A 139 2.33 15.92 30.46
CA ALA A 139 2.55 14.66 31.16
C ALA A 139 3.58 14.76 32.30
N ASN A 140 4.55 15.68 32.19
CA ASN A 140 5.62 15.90 33.18
C ASN A 140 5.30 17.01 34.20
N ALA A 141 4.10 17.60 34.16
CA ALA A 141 3.66 18.65 35.07
C ALA A 141 3.05 18.13 36.40
N GLY A 142 3.20 16.82 36.67
CA GLY A 142 2.74 16.14 37.89
C GLY A 142 3.90 15.62 38.72
#